data_AF-A0AA51M1P0-F1
#
_entry.id   AF-A0AA51M1P0-F1
#
_cell.length_a   1.000
_cell.length_b   1.000
_cell.length_c   1.000
_cell.angle_alpha   90.00
_cell.angle_beta   90.00
_cell.angle_gamma   90.00
#
_symmetry.space_group_name_H-M   'P 1'
#
loop_
_entity.id
_entity.type
_entity.pdbx_description
1 polymer ?
#
loop_
_entity_poly.entity_id
_entity_poly.type
_entity_poly.pdbx_seq_one_letter_code
_entity_poly.pdbx_strand_id
1 'polypeptide(L)' 'MDATKQAIGDAADAMTDDELEQAIAALHARERELLIAGDSAAAFDLIGTKFVLLSTLDNRRR' A
#
# COMPACT_ATOMS: atom_id res chain seq x y z
N MET A 1 14.63 9.21 4.26
CA MET A 1 13.36 8.47 4.13
C MET A 1 12.33 9.19 4.96
N ASP A 2 11.11 9.35 4.44
CA ASP A 2 9.99 9.95 5.16
C ASP A 2 9.58 9.03 6.31
N ALA A 3 9.41 9.56 7.53
CA ALA A 3 9.10 8.78 8.73
C ALA A 3 7.82 7.94 8.57
N THR A 4 6.86 8.45 7.79
CA THR A 4 5.62 7.75 7.44
C THR A 4 5.89 6.49 6.60
N LYS A 5 6.79 6.57 5.62
CA LYS A 5 7.13 5.41 4.77
C LYS A 5 7.89 4.33 5.56
N GLN A 6 8.72 4.74 6.52
CA GLN A 6 9.38 3.81 7.44
C GLN A 6 8.34 3.05 8.28
N ALA A 7 7.41 3.75 8.92
CA ALA A 7 6.37 3.14 9.74
C ALA A 7 5.46 2.19 8.94
N ILE A 8 5.15 2.53 7.68
CA ILE A 8 4.40 1.64 6.78
C ILE A 8 5.21 0.38 6.46
N GLY A 9 6.53 0.51 6.24
CA GLY A 9 7.42 -0.62 6.01
C GLY A 9 7.48 -1.56 7.21
N ASP A 10 7.69 -1.01 8.41
CA ASP A 10 7.75 -1.80 9.64
C ASP A 10 6.41 -2.52 9.92
N ALA A 11 5.28 -1.87 9.64
CA ALA A 11 3.96 -2.48 9.74
C ALA A 11 3.77 -3.59 8.69
N ALA A 12 4.19 -3.35 7.45
CA ALA A 12 4.15 -4.34 6.37
C ALA A 12 4.99 -5.58 6.71
N ASP A 13 6.17 -5.36 7.32
CA ASP A 13 7.09 -6.42 7.73
C ASP A 13 6.52 -7.29 8.86
N ALA A 14 5.60 -6.79 9.66
CA ALA A 14 4.92 -7.55 10.71
C ALA A 14 3.71 -8.35 10.21
N MET A 15 3.14 -7.99 9.05
CA MET A 15 1.99 -8.68 8.45
C MET A 15 2.39 -10.02 7.83
N THR A 16 1.48 -10.98 7.79
CA THR A 16 1.61 -12.18 6.94
C THR A 16 1.45 -11.83 5.46
N ASP A 17 1.85 -12.74 4.57
CA ASP A 17 1.69 -12.54 3.13
C ASP A 17 0.22 -12.42 2.72
N ASP A 18 -0.68 -13.23 3.32
CA ASP A 18 -2.12 -13.16 3.05
C ASP A 18 -2.71 -11.81 3.50
N GLU A 19 -2.28 -11.29 4.66
CA GLU A 19 -2.70 -9.97 5.14
C GLU A 19 -2.18 -8.85 4.23
N LEU A 20 -0.94 -8.97 3.73
CA LEU A 20 -0.39 -8.03 2.76
C LEU A 20 -1.17 -8.02 1.45
N GLU A 21 -1.50 -9.19 0.91
CA GLU A 21 -2.30 -9.31 -0.31
C GLU A 21 -3.69 -8.69 -0.15
N GLN A 22 -4.36 -8.95 0.98
CA GLN A 22 -5.65 -8.35 1.29
C GLN A 22 -5.56 -6.82 1.42
N ALA A 23 -4.54 -6.30 2.10
CA ALA A 23 -4.34 -4.87 2.25
C ALA A 23 -4.04 -4.18 0.90
N ILE A 24 -3.23 -4.80 0.04
CA ILE A 24 -2.96 -4.31 -1.32
C ILE A 24 -4.26 -4.27 -2.14
N ALA A 25 -5.08 -5.32 -2.08
CA ALA A 25 -6.36 -5.37 -2.78
C ALA A 25 -7.33 -4.28 -2.29
N ALA A 26 -7.42 -4.08 -0.97
CA ALA A 26 -8.25 -3.04 -0.37
C ALA A 26 -7.79 -1.63 -0.77
N LEU A 27 -6.47 -1.38 -0.74
CA LEU A 27 -5.89 -0.11 -1.20
C LEU A 27 -6.19 0.14 -2.68
N HIS A 28 -6.10 -0.88 -3.51
CA HIS A 28 -6.40 -0.76 -4.94
C HIS A 28 -7.88 -0.47 -5.22
N ALA A 29 -8.80 -1.13 -4.49
CA ALA A 29 -10.22 -0.82 -4.58
C ALA A 29 -10.50 0.64 -4.18
N ARG A 30 -9.90 1.10 -3.08
CA ARG A 30 -10.08 2.47 -2.59
C ARG A 30 -9.48 3.52 -3.51
N GLU A 31 -8.30 3.28 -4.05
CA GLU A 31 -7.67 4.12 -5.07
C GLU A 31 -8.61 4.30 -6.27
N ARG A 32 -9.22 3.22 -6.76
CA ARG A 32 -10.18 3.28 -7.87
C ARG A 32 -11.41 4.13 -7.54
N GLU A 33 -11.97 3.98 -6.34
CA GLU A 33 -13.11 4.80 -5.89
C GLU A 33 -12.77 6.29 -5.89
N LEU A 34 -11.58 6.65 -5.39
CA LEU A 34 -11.13 8.05 -5.34
C LEU A 34 -10.91 8.62 -6.74
N LEU A 35 -10.32 7.84 -7.64
CA LEU A 35 -10.16 8.24 -9.04
C LEU A 35 -11.51 8.45 -9.73
N ILE A 36 -12.50 7.58 -9.48
CA ILE A 36 -13.88 7.75 -10.00
C ILE A 36 -14.53 9.02 -9.43
N ALA A 37 -14.28 9.33 -8.16
CA ALA A 37 -14.77 10.55 -7.51
C ALA A 37 -14.02 11.82 -7.95
N GLY A 38 -12.97 11.70 -8.76
CA GLY A 38 -12.13 12.82 -9.20
C GLY A 38 -11.13 13.32 -8.16
N ASP A 39 -10.97 12.60 -7.03
CA ASP A 39 -10.01 12.94 -5.97
C ASP A 39 -8.64 12.31 -6.26
N SER A 40 -7.96 12.88 -7.25
CA SER A 40 -6.64 12.41 -7.68
C SER A 40 -5.54 12.62 -6.63
N ALA A 41 -5.69 13.59 -5.73
CA ALA A 41 -4.71 13.85 -4.68
C ALA A 41 -4.74 12.71 -3.64
N ALA A 42 -5.93 12.38 -3.12
CA ALA A 42 -6.06 11.27 -2.19
C ALA A 42 -5.72 9.92 -2.85
N ALA A 43 -6.06 9.74 -4.12
CA ALA A 43 -5.67 8.53 -4.87
C ALA A 43 -4.13 8.39 -4.96
N PHE A 44 -3.42 9.49 -5.24
CA PHE A 44 -1.96 9.50 -5.33
C PHE A 44 -1.29 9.17 -3.98
N ASP A 45 -1.83 9.67 -2.87
CA ASP A 45 -1.32 9.34 -1.54
C ASP A 45 -1.39 7.83 -1.25
N LEU A 46 -2.45 7.15 -1.70
CA LEU A 46 -2.59 5.69 -1.54
C LEU A 46 -1.59 4.89 -2.40
N ILE A 47 -1.16 5.42 -3.55
CA ILE A 47 -0.15 4.77 -4.41
C ILE A 47 1.16 4.60 -3.65
N GLY A 48 1.56 5.61 -2.88
CA GLY A 48 2.79 5.56 -2.07
C GLY A 48 2.78 4.42 -1.06
N THR A 49 1.67 4.27 -0.32
CA THR A 49 1.47 3.17 0.65
C THR A 49 1.44 1.81 -0.05
N LYS A 50 0.66 1.68 -1.13
CA LYS A 50 0.55 0.43 -1.90
C LYS A 50 1.89 -0.03 -2.46
N PHE A 51 2.74 0.90 -2.91
CA PHE A 51 4.08 0.60 -3.41
C PHE A 51 4.98 -0.01 -2.34
N VAL A 52 4.94 0.50 -1.11
CA VAL A 52 5.70 -0.08 0.01
C VAL A 52 5.25 -1.50 0.28
N LEU A 53 3.94 -1.75 0.38
CA LEU A 53 3.41 -3.11 0.61
C LEU A 53 3.79 -4.10 -0.50
N LEU A 54 3.69 -3.67 -1.77
CA LEU A 54 4.09 -4.49 -2.92
C LEU A 54 5.59 -4.82 -2.90
N SER A 55 6.43 -3.84 -2.53
CA SER A 55 7.88 -4.05 -2.45
C SER A 55 8.24 -5.01 -1.32
N THR A 56 7.58 -4.92 -0.17
CA THR A 56 7.75 -5.86 0.93
C THR A 56 7.36 -7.27 0.52
N LEU A 57 6.19 -7.44 -0.11
CA LEU A 57 5.73 -8.76 -0.57
C LEU A 57 6.64 -9.37 -1.65
N ASP A 58 7.11 -8.56 -2.62
CA ASP A 58 8.09 -9.02 -3.63
C ASP A 58 9.39 -9.48 -2.98
N ASN A 59 9.91 -8.73 -2.01
CA ASN A 59 11.15 -9.07 -1.30
C ASN A 59 11.05 -10.38 -0.51
N ARG A 60 9.87 -10.70 0.05
CA ARG A 60 9.67 -11.96 0.79
C ARG A 60 9.56 -13.19 -0.09
N ARG A 61 9.15 -13.00 -1.35
CA ARG A 61 8.92 -14.08 -2.32
C ARG A 61 10.16 -14.42 -3.15
N ARG A 62 11.25 -13.67 -3.00
CA ARG A 62 12.56 -13.92 -3.63
C ARG A 62 13.40 -14.87 -2.80
#